data_AF-A0A1J5ECI1-F1
#
_entry.id   AF-A0A1J5ECI1-F1
#
_cell.length_a   1.000
_cell.length_b   1.000
_cell.length_c   1.000
_cell.angle_alpha   90.00
_cell.angle_beta   90.00
_cell.angle_gamma   90.00
#
_symmetry.space_group_name_H-M   'P 1'
#
loop_
_entity.id
_entity.type
_entity.pdbx_description
1 polymer ?
#
loop_
_entity_poly.entity_id
_entity_poly.type
_entity_poly.pdbx_seq_one_letter_code
_entity_poly.pdbx_strand_id
1 'polypeptide(L)'
;MFLTGIAANQQEHVHPFRERFMSLRSMLALCALLLAGTVGCQDDSGSDKDAGQDFQFFVDTSPWPDTGPDPDVAPDLPNDTTNAASDLSDGAQQDVANDTPQDTTTAQDTLSSDTAQSDLAADSVADAADLVADAADTVADAADLVDTQDNDLTDAQDLDIPDPDLADADADGLDVTELSAELDQAELDVGPPPTPSAGSYTYTRLPIGGLDNSTEVEFHPDGTYFIVLEQHTSVLLYDVATKTVQTFNPTVAGGTLYWEHLKFDPSGDFATLLGRVVPSGTGPDVGVIFRFDDAAYRTATGSVFTQVTGVPTVWAFTSMAYPWDGGLPVVLAWTDTGPAYAAFLYEYDPALGTLTQLVAEPTSAGCQGVTFVNNEYGDPGILAVCGINGYDAFYFTEIGGVPEVRSGAALGNTNLGNTSRIESYLGGTYALAVSNSGRALYRFQAGSWNGYSAAPRFSNKGIYNLRFKRDGSRTLIVGRAGLMPTTGTVLEYRHDLYSCPAPFSNCELSDVGVPNFDQAPYLGTSNTYFYDADWRPGCEGGVIVGGDSSRGLAVSFQLVGGDSCGW
;
A
#
# COMPACT_ATOMS: atom_id res chain seq x y z
N MET A 1 -51.88 -20.81 -11.22
CA MET A 1 -52.42 -19.87 -12.23
C MET A 1 -52.60 -18.53 -11.54
N PHE A 2 -51.72 -17.57 -11.85
CA PHE A 2 -51.66 -16.12 -11.53
C PHE A 2 -51.68 -15.67 -10.04
N LEU A 3 -50.60 -15.05 -9.48
CA LEU A 3 -50.07 -13.66 -9.63
C LEU A 3 -51.10 -12.62 -9.11
N THR A 4 -50.80 -11.70 -8.19
CA THR A 4 -49.77 -10.62 -8.09
C THR A 4 -49.67 -10.15 -6.62
N GLY A 5 -48.71 -9.38 -6.09
CA GLY A 5 -47.57 -8.59 -6.56
C GLY A 5 -47.36 -7.41 -5.59
N ILE A 6 -46.22 -7.33 -4.89
CA ILE A 6 -45.74 -6.12 -4.20
C ILE A 6 -44.25 -6.01 -4.52
N ALA A 7 -43.89 -5.07 -5.40
CA ALA A 7 -42.53 -4.64 -5.64
C ALA A 7 -42.34 -3.31 -4.90
N ALA A 8 -41.34 -3.27 -4.02
CA ALA A 8 -40.87 -2.06 -3.38
C ALA A 8 -39.96 -1.30 -4.36
N ASN A 9 -40.21 0.00 -4.47
CA ASN A 9 -39.50 0.94 -5.32
C ASN A 9 -38.28 1.43 -4.52
N GLN A 10 -37.07 0.97 -4.86
CA GLN A 10 -35.84 1.64 -4.44
C GLN A 10 -35.42 2.60 -5.55
N GLN A 11 -35.48 3.90 -5.27
CA GLN A 11 -34.81 4.93 -6.06
C GLN A 11 -33.33 4.94 -5.63
N GLU A 12 -32.44 4.46 -6.50
CA GLU A 12 -31.01 4.68 -6.37
C GLU A 12 -30.72 6.16 -6.67
N HIS A 13 -30.22 6.89 -5.68
CA HIS A 13 -29.45 8.11 -5.92
C HIS A 13 -28.12 7.71 -6.55
N VAL A 14 -27.95 8.00 -7.84
CA VAL A 14 -26.73 7.71 -8.60
C VAL A 14 -25.83 8.96 -8.58
N HIS A 15 -24.63 8.82 -8.02
CA HIS A 15 -23.62 9.87 -7.86
C HIS A 15 -22.79 10.12 -9.13
N PRO A 16 -22.20 11.33 -9.30
CA PRO A 16 -21.60 11.82 -10.54
C PRO A 16 -20.37 11.05 -11.06
N PHE A 17 -19.69 10.26 -10.21
CA PHE A 17 -18.60 9.37 -10.65
C PHE A 17 -19.09 8.29 -11.64
N ARG A 18 -20.34 7.80 -11.45
CA ARG A 18 -20.96 6.75 -12.29
C ARG A 18 -21.43 7.27 -13.66
N GLU A 19 -21.96 8.50 -13.74
CA GLU A 19 -22.45 9.06 -15.01
C GLU A 19 -21.34 9.42 -16.00
N ARG A 20 -20.19 9.89 -15.51
CA ARG A 20 -19.09 10.31 -16.40
C ARG A 20 -18.40 9.12 -17.06
N PHE A 21 -18.24 8.00 -16.35
CA PHE A 21 -17.69 6.76 -16.92
C PHE A 21 -18.67 6.02 -17.85
N MET A 22 -19.99 6.11 -17.61
CA MET A 22 -20.99 5.46 -18.47
C MET A 22 -21.32 6.25 -19.75
N SER A 23 -21.32 7.59 -19.70
CA SER A 23 -21.71 8.45 -20.85
C SER A 23 -20.86 8.20 -22.10
N LEU A 24 -19.55 7.98 -21.94
CA LEU A 24 -18.65 7.67 -23.06
C LEU A 24 -18.89 6.26 -23.64
N ARG A 25 -19.23 5.28 -22.77
CA ARG A 25 -19.49 3.89 -23.16
C ARG A 25 -20.83 3.72 -23.90
N SER A 26 -21.86 4.46 -23.50
CA SER A 26 -23.14 4.47 -24.21
C SER A 26 -23.05 5.09 -25.60
N MET A 27 -22.20 6.12 -25.81
CA MET A 27 -21.97 6.69 -27.15
C MET A 27 -21.18 5.76 -28.08
N LEU A 28 -20.19 5.03 -27.58
CA LEU A 28 -19.40 4.07 -28.38
C LEU A 28 -20.20 2.81 -28.75
N ALA A 29 -21.05 2.31 -27.85
CA ALA A 29 -21.94 1.18 -28.14
C ALA A 29 -23.05 1.56 -29.15
N LEU A 30 -23.54 2.80 -29.12
CA LEU A 30 -24.53 3.29 -30.09
C LEU A 30 -23.94 3.51 -31.49
N CYS A 31 -22.68 3.97 -31.58
CA CYS A 31 -21.96 4.09 -32.86
C CYS A 31 -21.65 2.73 -33.50
N ALA A 32 -21.33 1.70 -32.70
CA ALA A 32 -21.10 0.35 -33.20
C ALA A 32 -22.39 -0.32 -33.71
N LEU A 33 -23.55 -0.04 -33.11
CA LEU A 33 -24.84 -0.55 -33.59
C LEU A 33 -25.37 0.17 -34.85
N LEU A 34 -25.00 1.44 -35.06
CA LEU A 34 -25.43 2.22 -36.23
C LEU A 34 -24.63 1.91 -37.52
N LEU A 35 -23.46 1.29 -37.41
CA LEU A 35 -22.60 0.94 -38.55
C LEU A 35 -22.81 -0.49 -39.09
N ALA A 36 -23.58 -1.34 -38.41
CA ALA A 36 -23.76 -2.75 -38.78
C ALA A 36 -25.04 -3.06 -39.57
N GLY A 37 -25.78 -2.05 -40.04
CA GLY A 37 -27.14 -2.24 -40.56
C GLY A 37 -27.38 -1.80 -41.99
N THR A 38 -26.77 -2.41 -43.01
CA THR A 38 -27.33 -2.40 -44.39
C THR A 38 -26.90 -3.59 -45.26
N VAL A 39 -27.91 -4.30 -45.78
CA VAL A 39 -28.00 -5.21 -46.95
C VAL A 39 -27.52 -6.65 -46.79
N GLY A 40 -28.49 -7.58 -46.81
CA GLY A 40 -28.31 -9.01 -47.03
C GLY A 40 -28.54 -9.47 -48.47
N CYS A 41 -28.28 -10.76 -48.70
CA CYS A 41 -28.91 -11.70 -49.65
C CYS A 41 -28.14 -13.03 -49.47
N GLN A 42 -28.73 -14.08 -48.87
CA GLN A 42 -29.64 -15.08 -49.45
C GLN A 42 -28.88 -16.26 -50.11
N ASP A 43 -29.11 -17.44 -49.49
CA ASP A 43 -29.03 -18.84 -49.93
C ASP A 43 -28.15 -19.23 -51.14
N ASP A 44 -27.31 -20.27 -51.01
CA ASP A 44 -27.71 -21.64 -51.39
C ASP A 44 -26.64 -22.72 -51.13
N SER A 45 -27.15 -23.95 -51.03
CA SER A 45 -26.57 -25.30 -51.01
C SER A 45 -25.18 -25.62 -51.60
N GLY A 46 -24.54 -26.71 -51.10
CA GLY A 46 -23.81 -27.65 -51.97
C GLY A 46 -22.43 -28.16 -51.52
N SER A 47 -22.40 -29.44 -51.14
CA SER A 47 -21.39 -30.51 -51.33
C SER A 47 -19.94 -30.25 -51.84
N ASP A 48 -19.06 -31.11 -51.30
CA ASP A 48 -17.94 -31.85 -51.95
C ASP A 48 -16.49 -31.29 -51.96
N LYS A 49 -15.62 -32.07 -51.30
CA LYS A 49 -14.29 -32.63 -51.71
C LYS A 49 -13.04 -31.75 -51.94
N ASP A 50 -12.01 -32.18 -51.19
CA ASP A 50 -10.61 -32.52 -51.54
C ASP A 50 -9.61 -31.51 -52.16
N ALA A 51 -8.37 -31.71 -51.70
CA ALA A 51 -7.05 -31.26 -52.19
C ALA A 51 -6.71 -29.78 -51.93
N GLY A 52 -5.53 -29.39 -51.45
CA GLY A 52 -4.20 -29.98 -51.44
C GLY A 52 -3.18 -28.89 -51.78
N GLN A 53 -1.92 -29.06 -51.35
CA GLN A 53 -0.71 -28.23 -51.58
C GLN A 53 -0.41 -27.14 -50.54
N ASP A 54 0.61 -27.34 -49.69
CA ASP A 54 2.08 -27.24 -49.94
C ASP A 54 2.55 -25.81 -50.16
N PHE A 55 3.27 -25.25 -49.17
CA PHE A 55 4.40 -24.36 -49.40
C PHE A 55 5.34 -24.38 -48.17
N GLN A 56 6.45 -25.09 -48.29
CA GLN A 56 7.65 -24.94 -47.45
C GLN A 56 8.57 -23.90 -48.09
N PHE A 57 9.22 -23.08 -47.26
CA PHE A 57 10.53 -22.50 -47.57
C PHE A 57 11.45 -22.65 -46.35
N PHE A 58 12.58 -23.31 -46.59
CA PHE A 58 13.78 -23.33 -45.75
C PHE A 58 14.57 -22.03 -45.92
N VAL A 59 15.17 -21.51 -44.85
CA VAL A 59 16.57 -21.07 -44.88
C VAL A 59 17.24 -21.45 -43.55
N ASP A 60 18.34 -22.18 -43.71
CA ASP A 60 19.33 -22.66 -42.75
C ASP A 60 20.49 -21.66 -42.67
N THR A 61 20.97 -21.32 -41.48
CA THR A 61 22.40 -21.02 -41.25
C THR A 61 22.87 -21.58 -39.90
N SER A 62 23.28 -22.84 -39.94
CA SER A 62 24.38 -23.57 -39.26
C SER A 62 25.07 -23.07 -37.95
N PRO A 63 25.48 -24.03 -37.07
CA PRO A 63 26.21 -23.84 -35.80
C PRO A 63 27.69 -24.29 -35.85
N TRP A 64 28.63 -23.73 -35.07
CA TRP A 64 30.00 -24.27 -34.84
C TRP A 64 30.64 -23.68 -33.55
N PRO A 65 31.69 -24.29 -32.93
CA PRO A 65 31.56 -24.92 -31.61
C PRO A 65 32.69 -24.63 -30.60
N ASP A 66 32.61 -25.35 -29.48
CA ASP A 66 33.56 -25.54 -28.38
C ASP A 66 34.94 -26.12 -28.79
N THR A 67 36.04 -25.65 -28.17
CA THR A 67 37.32 -26.34 -27.84
C THR A 67 38.33 -25.35 -27.22
N GLY A 68 38.90 -25.68 -26.05
CA GLY A 68 39.81 -24.88 -25.18
C GLY A 68 41.24 -24.57 -25.74
N PRO A 69 42.33 -24.45 -24.94
CA PRO A 69 42.53 -24.67 -23.49
C PRO A 69 43.27 -23.54 -22.71
N ASP A 70 43.40 -23.78 -21.40
CA ASP A 70 44.21 -23.15 -20.33
C ASP A 70 45.72 -22.98 -20.68
N PRO A 71 46.31 -21.83 -20.31
CA PRO A 71 47.62 -21.86 -19.66
C PRO A 71 47.71 -20.85 -18.49
N ASP A 72 48.08 -21.31 -17.29
CA ASP A 72 49.37 -20.96 -16.66
C ASP A 72 49.55 -21.67 -15.31
N VAL A 73 50.50 -22.63 -15.29
CA VAL A 73 51.03 -23.28 -14.08
C VAL A 73 52.53 -23.00 -14.00
N ALA A 74 52.97 -22.74 -12.76
CA ALA A 74 54.28 -23.02 -12.12
C ALA A 74 55.13 -21.79 -11.72
N PRO A 75 56.01 -21.88 -10.70
CA PRO A 75 56.37 -23.06 -9.88
C PRO A 75 56.42 -22.84 -8.34
N ASP A 76 56.43 -23.96 -7.61
CA ASP A 76 56.86 -24.11 -6.22
C ASP A 76 58.32 -23.68 -5.97
N LEU A 77 58.62 -23.37 -4.69
CA LEU A 77 59.83 -23.72 -3.86
C LEU A 77 60.03 -22.67 -2.73
N PRO A 78 60.81 -22.92 -1.66
CA PRO A 78 60.59 -23.88 -0.57
C PRO A 78 60.76 -23.26 0.85
N ASN A 79 60.30 -23.98 1.87
CA ASN A 79 60.96 -24.21 3.18
C ASN A 79 61.81 -23.07 3.82
N ASP A 80 61.38 -22.52 4.97
CA ASP A 80 62.29 -22.34 6.10
C ASP A 80 61.58 -22.34 7.46
N THR A 81 62.31 -22.96 8.37
CA THR A 81 62.14 -23.28 9.78
C THR A 81 62.01 -22.06 10.71
N THR A 82 61.37 -22.21 11.88
CA THR A 82 62.07 -22.30 13.18
C THR A 82 61.12 -22.38 14.38
N ASN A 83 61.60 -23.18 15.35
CA ASN A 83 61.05 -23.47 16.67
C ASN A 83 61.04 -22.26 17.62
N ALA A 84 60.11 -22.25 18.57
CA ALA A 84 60.35 -22.15 20.04
C ALA A 84 58.99 -22.17 20.75
N ALA A 85 58.58 -23.25 21.42
CA ALA A 85 59.00 -23.68 22.76
C ALA A 85 58.56 -22.74 23.90
N SER A 86 57.49 -23.13 24.60
CA SER A 86 57.33 -23.19 26.08
C SER A 86 55.85 -23.48 26.33
N ASP A 87 55.46 -24.71 26.65
CA ASP A 87 55.74 -25.47 27.88
C ASP A 87 55.37 -24.72 29.15
N LEU A 88 54.40 -25.32 29.85
CA LEU A 88 54.06 -25.36 31.28
C LEU A 88 52.53 -25.59 31.35
N SER A 89 52.07 -26.84 31.44
CA SER A 89 51.96 -27.64 32.68
C SER A 89 50.98 -26.99 33.67
N ASP A 90 50.09 -27.65 34.38
CA ASP A 90 49.79 -29.06 34.60
C ASP A 90 48.57 -29.07 35.55
N GLY A 91 47.90 -30.22 35.67
CA GLY A 91 46.93 -30.50 36.74
C GLY A 91 45.49 -30.55 36.23
N ALA A 92 45.00 -31.64 35.62
CA ALA A 92 44.96 -33.03 36.10
C ALA A 92 44.31 -33.17 37.47
N GLN A 93 43.08 -33.70 37.49
CA GLN A 93 42.69 -34.98 38.13
C GLN A 93 41.15 -35.09 38.13
N GLN A 94 40.60 -36.06 37.39
CA GLN A 94 40.26 -37.43 37.83
C GLN A 94 38.92 -37.47 38.61
N ASP A 95 38.03 -38.45 38.45
CA ASP A 95 37.90 -39.62 37.57
C ASP A 95 36.50 -40.22 37.89
N VAL A 96 36.18 -41.33 37.23
CA VAL A 96 35.19 -42.37 37.60
C VAL A 96 33.80 -42.30 36.93
N ALA A 97 33.73 -42.95 35.75
CA ALA A 97 33.00 -44.20 35.41
C ALA A 97 31.51 -44.32 35.77
N ASN A 98 30.61 -45.00 35.05
CA ASN A 98 30.57 -46.02 33.98
C ASN A 98 29.07 -46.01 33.57
N ASP A 99 28.59 -46.20 32.34
CA ASP A 99 28.56 -47.44 31.57
C ASP A 99 28.03 -47.16 30.14
N THR A 100 28.77 -47.69 29.17
CA THR A 100 28.53 -47.96 27.73
C THR A 100 27.37 -48.97 27.45
N PRO A 101 27.03 -49.40 26.19
CA PRO A 101 27.59 -49.07 24.86
C PRO A 101 26.63 -48.89 23.64
N GLN A 102 27.17 -48.20 22.61
CA GLN A 102 27.16 -48.47 21.14
C GLN A 102 25.85 -48.46 20.32
N ASP A 103 25.81 -48.01 19.05
CA ASP A 103 26.89 -47.94 18.04
C ASP A 103 26.57 -46.97 16.86
N THR A 104 27.65 -46.40 16.28
CA THR A 104 27.92 -46.04 14.85
C THR A 104 26.93 -45.16 14.05
N THR A 105 27.29 -44.12 13.27
CA THR A 105 28.51 -43.79 12.49
C THR A 105 28.59 -42.28 12.15
N THR A 106 29.83 -41.77 12.12
CA THR A 106 30.45 -40.61 11.44
C THR A 106 29.74 -39.87 10.30
N ALA A 107 29.73 -38.52 10.37
CA ALA A 107 30.38 -37.64 9.37
C ALA A 107 30.65 -36.24 9.98
N GLN A 108 31.85 -35.74 9.74
CA GLN A 108 32.38 -34.42 10.14
C GLN A 108 31.68 -33.29 9.38
N ASP A 109 31.40 -32.17 10.05
CA ASP A 109 31.53 -30.87 9.41
C ASP A 109 32.19 -29.87 10.38
N THR A 110 33.05 -29.07 9.77
CA THR A 110 34.13 -28.26 10.31
C THR A 110 33.60 -26.87 10.63
N LEU A 111 33.61 -26.50 11.91
CA LEU A 111 33.50 -25.11 12.36
C LEU A 111 34.81 -24.38 12.04
N SER A 112 34.74 -23.37 11.17
CA SER A 112 35.81 -22.39 10.96
C SER A 112 35.48 -21.10 11.71
N SER A 113 36.48 -20.66 12.46
CA SER A 113 36.59 -19.48 13.31
C SER A 113 36.72 -18.16 12.57
N ASP A 114 36.19 -17.12 13.20
CA ASP A 114 36.66 -15.73 13.33
C ASP A 114 37.30 -14.97 12.16
N THR A 115 36.71 -13.80 11.87
CA THR A 115 37.50 -12.57 11.73
C THR A 115 36.89 -11.47 12.60
N ALA A 116 37.52 -11.21 13.73
CA ALA A 116 37.39 -9.97 14.47
C ALA A 116 38.13 -8.86 13.72
N GLN A 117 37.52 -7.67 13.62
CA GLN A 117 38.23 -6.46 13.24
C GLN A 117 37.99 -5.40 14.32
N SER A 118 38.99 -5.25 15.18
CA SER A 118 39.17 -4.09 16.04
C SER A 118 39.78 -2.95 15.21
N ASP A 119 39.31 -1.73 15.42
CA ASP A 119 40.15 -0.66 15.99
C ASP A 119 39.40 0.69 15.94
N LEU A 120 39.14 1.20 17.15
CA LEU A 120 38.88 2.61 17.43
C LEU A 120 40.24 3.28 17.68
N ALA A 121 40.50 4.43 17.04
CA ALA A 121 40.62 5.74 17.71
C ALA A 121 41.55 6.75 17.01
N ALA A 122 41.01 7.96 16.86
CA ALA A 122 41.60 9.27 17.16
C ALA A 122 42.50 10.04 16.15
N ASP A 123 42.18 11.35 16.11
CA ASP A 123 43.01 12.53 15.80
C ASP A 123 43.33 12.82 14.31
N SER A 124 43.33 14.06 13.79
CA SER A 124 43.33 15.39 14.40
C SER A 124 42.95 16.48 13.37
N VAL A 125 42.47 17.60 13.90
CA VAL A 125 42.36 18.98 13.40
C VAL A 125 43.28 19.48 12.25
N ALA A 126 42.68 20.41 11.49
CA ALA A 126 43.23 21.57 10.76
C ALA A 126 43.94 21.35 9.40
N ASP A 127 43.41 21.94 8.33
CA ASP A 127 43.85 23.29 7.95
C ASP A 127 42.87 24.01 7.02
N ALA A 128 42.80 25.32 7.21
CA ALA A 128 42.05 26.28 6.42
C ALA A 128 43.03 27.05 5.52
N ALA A 129 42.73 27.20 4.22
CA ALA A 129 43.14 28.34 3.40
C ALA A 129 42.54 28.28 1.99
N ASP A 130 42.24 29.47 1.47
CA ASP A 130 42.15 29.86 0.05
C ASP A 130 40.93 29.42 -0.78
N LEU A 131 40.12 30.27 -1.43
CA LEU A 131 40.23 31.71 -1.77
C LEU A 131 38.86 32.39 -1.87
N VAL A 132 38.87 33.68 -1.55
CA VAL A 132 37.80 34.69 -1.67
C VAL A 132 38.00 35.52 -2.95
N ALA A 133 36.91 36.20 -3.37
CA ALA A 133 36.78 37.32 -4.33
C ALA A 133 36.46 36.90 -5.77
N ASP A 134 35.54 37.50 -6.53
CA ASP A 134 34.81 38.79 -6.53
C ASP A 134 33.53 38.52 -7.38
N ALA A 135 32.41 39.24 -7.36
CA ALA A 135 32.20 40.67 -7.22
C ALA A 135 30.77 40.96 -6.76
N ALA A 136 30.64 42.05 -6.00
CA ALA A 136 29.43 42.82 -5.84
C ALA A 136 29.09 43.58 -7.13
N ASP A 137 27.81 43.79 -7.41
CA ASP A 137 27.35 45.01 -8.07
C ASP A 137 26.06 45.52 -7.41
N THR A 138 25.94 46.83 -7.44
CA THR A 138 25.31 47.72 -6.47
C THR A 138 24.06 48.38 -7.04
N VAL A 139 23.08 48.58 -6.15
CA VAL A 139 22.02 49.61 -6.09
C VAL A 139 22.06 50.78 -7.09
N ALA A 140 20.87 51.15 -7.61
CA ALA A 140 20.45 52.54 -7.76
C ALA A 140 18.91 52.71 -7.73
N ASP A 141 18.46 53.52 -6.77
CA ASP A 141 17.15 54.18 -6.67
C ASP A 141 16.89 55.18 -7.83
N ALA A 142 15.61 55.42 -8.14
CA ALA A 142 14.92 56.72 -8.00
C ALA A 142 13.91 57.08 -9.11
N ALA A 143 12.85 57.79 -8.65
CA ALA A 143 11.87 58.63 -9.35
C ALA A 143 10.67 57.91 -10.01
N ASP A 144 9.44 58.05 -9.50
CA ASP A 144 8.59 59.26 -9.38
C ASP A 144 8.09 59.77 -10.73
N LEU A 145 6.82 59.43 -11.04
CA LEU A 145 5.92 60.28 -11.82
C LEU A 145 4.48 60.05 -11.33
N VAL A 146 4.06 60.94 -10.43
CA VAL A 146 2.68 61.42 -10.35
C VAL A 146 2.40 62.26 -11.59
N ASP A 147 1.33 61.95 -12.33
CA ASP A 147 0.54 63.00 -12.97
C ASP A 147 -0.96 62.67 -12.94
N THR A 148 -1.65 63.67 -12.45
CA THR A 148 -3.08 63.88 -12.28
C THR A 148 -3.72 64.39 -13.57
N GLN A 149 -4.91 63.92 -13.92
CA GLN A 149 -6.02 64.70 -14.51
C GLN A 149 -7.15 63.70 -14.85
N ASP A 150 -8.26 63.69 -14.12
CA ASP A 150 -9.36 64.67 -14.16
C ASP A 150 -10.09 64.66 -15.52
N ASN A 151 -11.26 64.00 -15.54
CA ASN A 151 -12.41 64.46 -16.31
C ASN A 151 -13.67 63.77 -15.81
N ASP A 152 -14.29 64.48 -14.87
CA ASP A 152 -15.72 64.55 -14.60
C ASP A 152 -16.54 64.66 -15.91
N LEU A 153 -17.58 63.85 -16.08
CA LEU A 153 -18.73 64.15 -16.94
C LEU A 153 -19.94 63.31 -16.49
N THR A 154 -20.69 63.88 -15.55
CA THR A 154 -22.15 63.74 -15.50
C THR A 154 -22.75 64.47 -16.70
N ASP A 155 -23.62 63.82 -17.48
CA ASP A 155 -24.95 64.37 -17.76
C ASP A 155 -25.87 63.43 -18.56
N ALA A 156 -27.15 63.60 -18.26
CA ALA A 156 -28.35 62.89 -18.67
C ALA A 156 -28.59 62.74 -20.18
N GLN A 157 -29.10 61.57 -20.59
CA GLN A 157 -30.17 61.34 -21.59
C GLN A 157 -30.83 59.99 -21.22
N ASP A 158 -32.00 59.95 -20.57
CA ASP A 158 -33.34 60.13 -21.13
C ASP A 158 -33.57 59.33 -22.43
N LEU A 159 -33.97 58.06 -22.28
CA LEU A 159 -34.64 57.27 -23.30
C LEU A 159 -35.77 56.47 -22.64
N ASP A 160 -36.94 57.09 -22.61
CA ASP A 160 -38.25 56.43 -22.56
C ASP A 160 -38.34 55.35 -23.65
N ILE A 161 -38.44 54.09 -23.22
CA ILE A 161 -39.00 53.01 -24.04
C ILE A 161 -40.23 52.49 -23.29
N PRO A 162 -41.46 52.71 -23.82
CA PRO A 162 -42.65 52.09 -23.28
C PRO A 162 -42.73 50.64 -23.79
N ASP A 163 -42.69 49.68 -22.86
CA ASP A 163 -43.03 48.28 -23.14
C ASP A 163 -44.51 48.03 -22.75
N PRO A 164 -45.39 47.69 -23.70
CA PRO A 164 -46.78 47.35 -23.42
C PRO A 164 -46.98 45.83 -23.31
N ASP A 165 -47.94 45.45 -22.46
CA ASP A 165 -48.61 44.14 -22.42
C ASP A 165 -47.80 42.91 -21.98
N LEU A 166 -47.79 42.66 -20.67
CA LEU A 166 -48.03 41.30 -20.14
C LEU A 166 -48.92 41.37 -18.90
N ALA A 167 -50.23 41.32 -19.14
CA ALA A 167 -51.24 41.00 -18.15
C ALA A 167 -51.58 39.50 -18.21
N ASP A 168 -51.82 38.93 -17.03
CA ASP A 168 -52.51 37.67 -16.72
C ASP A 168 -51.96 36.35 -17.29
N ALA A 169 -51.43 35.49 -16.42
CA ALA A 169 -52.22 34.38 -15.86
C ALA A 169 -51.37 33.50 -14.92
N ASP A 170 -52.07 32.90 -13.96
CA ASP A 170 -51.70 31.70 -13.19
C ASP A 170 -50.84 31.90 -11.92
N ALA A 171 -51.56 32.39 -10.91
CA ALA A 171 -51.34 32.07 -9.51
C ALA A 171 -51.62 30.59 -9.24
N ASP A 172 -50.62 29.74 -9.41
CA ASP A 172 -50.51 28.48 -8.66
C ASP A 172 -49.37 28.63 -7.65
N GLY A 173 -49.76 28.67 -6.38
CA GLY A 173 -48.85 28.75 -5.25
C GLY A 173 -47.95 27.53 -5.19
N LEU A 174 -46.75 27.66 -5.74
CA LEU A 174 -45.61 26.84 -5.35
C LEU A 174 -45.26 27.23 -3.91
N ASP A 175 -45.55 26.33 -2.99
CA ASP A 175 -45.18 26.42 -1.59
C ASP A 175 -43.66 26.32 -1.46
N VAL A 176 -42.99 27.49 -1.48
CA VAL A 176 -41.53 27.62 -1.31
C VAL A 176 -41.11 27.30 0.14
N THR A 177 -42.05 26.95 1.04
CA THR A 177 -41.70 26.54 2.41
C THR A 177 -41.40 25.04 2.55
N GLU A 178 -41.76 24.18 1.58
CA GLU A 178 -41.32 22.76 1.59
C GLU A 178 -39.94 22.52 0.96
N LEU A 179 -39.48 23.38 0.03
CA LEU A 179 -38.14 23.22 -0.58
C LEU A 179 -36.97 23.67 0.33
N SER A 180 -37.25 24.33 1.45
CA SER A 180 -36.22 24.81 2.39
C SER A 180 -35.97 23.85 3.56
N ALA A 181 -36.73 22.76 3.67
CA ALA A 181 -36.53 21.73 4.69
C ALA A 181 -35.70 20.53 4.22
N GLU A 182 -35.49 20.34 2.92
CA GLU A 182 -34.74 19.21 2.34
C GLU A 182 -33.34 19.58 1.82
N LEU A 183 -32.89 20.83 1.97
CA LEU A 183 -31.62 21.32 1.41
C LEU A 183 -30.47 21.56 2.43
N ASP A 184 -30.69 21.36 3.73
CA ASP A 184 -29.67 21.64 4.77
C ASP A 184 -29.30 20.41 5.63
N GLN A 185 -29.00 19.30 4.96
CA GLN A 185 -28.00 18.33 5.46
C GLN A 185 -26.91 18.10 4.41
N ALA A 186 -26.47 19.17 3.74
CA ALA A 186 -25.06 19.23 3.39
C ALA A 186 -24.33 19.08 4.73
N GLU A 187 -23.75 17.91 4.99
CA GLU A 187 -22.90 17.69 6.16
C GLU A 187 -21.94 18.86 6.18
N LEU A 188 -22.13 19.75 7.17
CA LEU A 188 -21.26 20.88 7.38
C LEU A 188 -19.86 20.30 7.44
N ASP A 189 -19.02 20.61 6.44
CA ASP A 189 -17.61 20.29 6.45
C ASP A 189 -17.03 20.99 7.69
N VAL A 190 -17.01 20.26 8.80
CA VAL A 190 -16.55 20.72 10.10
C VAL A 190 -15.02 20.79 10.15
N GLY A 191 -14.35 20.60 9.00
CA GLY A 191 -12.92 20.53 8.88
C GLY A 191 -12.35 19.26 9.53
N PRO A 192 -11.03 19.08 9.47
CA PRO A 192 -10.38 17.98 10.17
C PRO A 192 -10.64 18.08 11.69
N PRO A 193 -10.78 16.96 12.40
CA PRO A 193 -10.88 16.98 13.85
C PRO A 193 -9.67 17.69 14.46
N PRO A 194 -9.83 18.36 15.62
CA PRO A 194 -8.72 19.03 16.28
C PRO A 194 -7.60 18.05 16.58
N THR A 195 -6.35 18.45 16.36
CA THR A 195 -5.20 17.59 16.64
C THR A 195 -5.16 17.17 18.11
N PRO A 196 -5.15 15.86 18.40
CA PRO A 196 -5.13 15.40 19.77
C PRO A 196 -3.75 15.54 20.41
N SER A 197 -3.72 15.53 21.75
CA SER A 197 -2.46 15.39 22.49
C SER A 197 -1.79 14.04 22.21
N ALA A 198 -0.46 13.98 22.36
CA ALA A 198 0.32 12.76 22.15
C ALA A 198 -0.23 11.61 23.01
N GLY A 199 -0.37 10.44 22.39
CA GLY A 199 -0.93 9.26 23.04
C GLY A 199 0.04 8.61 24.02
N SER A 200 -0.52 7.86 24.96
CA SER A 200 0.18 6.85 25.75
C SER A 200 -0.60 5.56 25.66
N TYR A 201 0.07 4.43 25.47
CA TYR A 201 -0.58 3.18 25.12
C TYR A 201 -0.23 2.05 26.09
N THR A 202 -1.21 1.22 26.40
CA THR A 202 -0.99 -0.08 27.01
C THR A 202 -1.00 -1.16 25.95
N TYR A 203 -0.06 -2.10 26.04
CA TYR A 203 0.10 -3.21 25.10
C TYR A 203 -0.07 -4.54 25.83
N THR A 204 -0.79 -5.47 25.21
CA THR A 204 -0.98 -6.84 25.71
C THR A 204 -0.81 -7.84 24.57
N ARG A 205 0.05 -8.85 24.77
CA ARG A 205 0.17 -9.95 23.80
C ARG A 205 -1.13 -10.76 23.75
N LEU A 206 -1.68 -10.94 22.55
CA LEU A 206 -2.81 -11.83 22.34
C LEU A 206 -2.31 -13.29 22.22
N PRO A 207 -2.91 -14.26 22.94
CA PRO A 207 -2.49 -15.65 22.93
C PRO A 207 -3.03 -16.40 21.70
N ILE A 208 -2.74 -15.90 20.51
CA ILE A 208 -3.10 -16.55 19.24
C ILE A 208 -2.06 -17.64 18.97
N GLY A 209 -2.43 -18.90 19.22
CA GLY A 209 -1.58 -20.05 18.97
C GLY A 209 -1.41 -20.32 17.48
N GLY A 210 -0.24 -20.81 17.09
CA GLY A 210 0.04 -21.19 15.70
C GLY A 210 0.37 -20.03 14.77
N LEU A 211 0.52 -18.80 15.29
CA LEU A 211 0.99 -17.68 14.48
C LEU A 211 2.42 -17.91 14.00
N ASP A 212 2.60 -17.92 12.68
CA ASP A 212 3.87 -17.81 11.99
C ASP A 212 4.06 -16.38 11.47
N ASN A 213 4.56 -16.14 10.27
CA ASN A 213 4.83 -14.76 9.84
C ASN A 213 3.55 -13.98 9.48
N SER A 214 2.94 -13.28 10.44
CA SER A 214 1.72 -12.47 10.22
C SER A 214 2.03 -11.15 9.50
N THR A 215 1.43 -10.91 8.34
CA THR A 215 1.79 -9.79 7.45
C THR A 215 0.75 -8.67 7.39
N GLU A 216 -0.54 -9.00 7.52
CA GLU A 216 -1.64 -8.03 7.40
C GLU A 216 -2.73 -8.35 8.43
N VAL A 217 -3.45 -7.32 8.89
CA VAL A 217 -4.59 -7.46 9.80
C VAL A 217 -5.67 -6.44 9.47
N GLU A 218 -6.93 -6.86 9.54
CA GLU A 218 -8.05 -5.93 9.43
C GLU A 218 -9.24 -6.34 10.30
N PHE A 219 -9.82 -5.37 10.99
CA PHE A 219 -11.08 -5.52 11.72
C PHE A 219 -12.27 -5.50 10.78
N HIS A 220 -13.23 -6.38 11.06
CA HIS A 220 -14.55 -6.24 10.49
C HIS A 220 -15.15 -4.86 10.88
N PRO A 221 -15.95 -4.20 10.02
CA PRO A 221 -16.49 -2.86 10.27
C PRO A 221 -17.22 -2.64 11.60
N ASP A 222 -17.85 -3.68 12.16
CA ASP A 222 -18.51 -3.65 13.47
C ASP A 222 -17.57 -3.90 14.68
N GLY A 223 -16.29 -4.23 14.43
CA GLY A 223 -15.29 -4.50 15.45
C GLY A 223 -15.50 -5.76 16.28
N THR A 224 -16.33 -6.71 15.84
CA THR A 224 -16.60 -7.96 16.60
C THR A 224 -15.49 -9.00 16.44
N TYR A 225 -14.80 -9.00 15.30
CA TYR A 225 -13.65 -9.85 15.01
C TYR A 225 -12.66 -9.14 14.09
N PHE A 226 -11.48 -9.73 13.92
CA PHE A 226 -10.50 -9.32 12.91
C PHE A 226 -9.92 -10.54 12.21
N ILE A 227 -9.44 -10.33 10.99
CA ILE A 227 -8.75 -11.33 10.19
C ILE A 227 -7.26 -10.97 10.16
N VAL A 228 -6.40 -11.98 10.34
CA VAL A 228 -4.94 -11.90 10.17
C VAL A 228 -4.54 -12.78 9.00
N LEU A 229 -3.73 -12.22 8.10
CA LEU A 229 -3.06 -12.98 7.06
C LEU A 229 -1.67 -13.40 7.54
N GLU A 230 -1.34 -14.68 7.40
CA GLU A 230 0.04 -15.12 7.46
C GLU A 230 0.66 -15.04 6.07
N GLN A 231 1.98 -14.90 5.99
CA GLN A 231 2.68 -14.76 4.72
C GLN A 231 2.34 -15.90 3.76
N HIS A 232 2.12 -17.11 4.29
CA HIS A 232 1.84 -18.31 3.52
C HIS A 232 0.56 -18.99 3.98
N THR A 233 -0.34 -19.26 3.02
CA THR A 233 -1.47 -20.21 3.11
C THR A 233 -2.55 -20.01 4.17
N SER A 234 -2.22 -19.53 5.38
CA SER A 234 -3.15 -19.43 6.50
C SER A 234 -3.83 -18.08 6.56
N VAL A 235 -5.12 -18.12 6.91
CA VAL A 235 -5.93 -16.98 7.30
C VAL A 235 -6.50 -17.27 8.67
N LEU A 236 -6.27 -16.40 9.64
CA LEU A 236 -6.76 -16.54 11.00
C LEU A 236 -7.86 -15.53 11.24
N LEU A 237 -8.92 -15.96 11.91
CA LEU A 237 -10.03 -15.10 12.31
C LEU A 237 -10.16 -15.17 13.83
N TYR A 238 -9.97 -14.01 14.48
CA TYR A 238 -10.02 -13.87 15.93
C TYR A 238 -11.32 -13.19 16.35
N ASP A 239 -12.17 -13.92 17.07
CA ASP A 239 -13.39 -13.38 17.67
C ASP A 239 -13.06 -12.67 18.99
N VAL A 240 -13.37 -11.37 19.08
CA VAL A 240 -12.94 -10.54 20.21
C VAL A 240 -13.71 -10.86 21.49
N ALA A 241 -15.00 -11.17 21.38
CA ALA A 241 -15.85 -11.41 22.54
C ALA A 241 -15.51 -12.75 23.23
N THR A 242 -15.28 -13.79 22.45
CA THR A 242 -15.01 -15.15 22.92
C THR A 242 -13.52 -15.45 23.08
N LYS A 243 -12.65 -14.59 22.50
CA LYS A 243 -11.19 -14.77 22.46
C LYS A 243 -10.78 -16.09 21.81
N THR A 244 -11.54 -16.50 20.80
CA THR A 244 -11.29 -17.74 20.05
C THR A 244 -10.72 -17.45 18.68
N VAL A 245 -9.95 -18.41 18.17
CA VAL A 245 -9.27 -18.32 16.88
C VAL A 245 -9.77 -19.45 16.00
N GLN A 246 -10.14 -19.11 14.78
CA GLN A 246 -10.38 -20.07 13.71
C GLN A 246 -9.30 -19.90 12.64
N THR A 247 -8.71 -21.00 12.21
CA THR A 247 -7.69 -21.00 11.15
C THR A 247 -8.28 -21.64 9.90
N PHE A 248 -8.11 -20.94 8.78
CA PHE A 248 -8.51 -21.38 7.46
C PHE A 248 -7.26 -21.49 6.59
N ASN A 249 -7.19 -22.52 5.75
CA ASN A 249 -6.07 -22.73 4.84
C ASN A 249 -6.60 -22.79 3.40
N PRO A 250 -6.95 -21.65 2.77
CA PRO A 250 -7.35 -21.64 1.38
C PRO A 250 -6.26 -22.25 0.50
N THR A 251 -6.64 -23.21 -0.34
CA THR A 251 -5.73 -23.90 -1.25
C THR A 251 -5.96 -23.45 -2.67
N VAL A 252 -4.87 -23.25 -3.40
CA VAL A 252 -4.84 -22.99 -4.85
C VAL A 252 -4.11 -24.14 -5.54
N ALA A 253 -4.50 -24.47 -6.77
CA ALA A 253 -3.81 -25.49 -7.54
C ALA A 253 -2.50 -24.94 -8.12
N GLY A 254 -1.45 -25.77 -8.20
CA GLY A 254 -0.28 -25.51 -9.03
C GLY A 254 0.85 -24.68 -8.40
N GLY A 255 0.75 -24.30 -7.12
CA GLY A 255 1.81 -23.52 -6.46
C GLY A 255 1.57 -23.25 -4.98
N THR A 256 2.40 -22.37 -4.43
CA THR A 256 2.29 -21.88 -3.04
C THR A 256 1.61 -20.52 -3.02
N LEU A 257 0.61 -20.36 -2.15
CA LEU A 257 -0.12 -19.11 -1.98
C LEU A 257 0.60 -18.17 -1.01
N TYR A 258 0.82 -16.94 -1.46
CA TYR A 258 1.35 -15.82 -0.69
C TYR A 258 0.27 -14.75 -0.57
N TRP A 259 -0.03 -14.33 0.64
CA TRP A 259 -0.99 -13.26 0.90
C TRP A 259 -0.30 -11.91 0.89
N GLU A 260 -0.92 -10.94 0.22
CA GLU A 260 -0.35 -9.59 0.06
C GLU A 260 -1.18 -8.52 0.75
N HIS A 261 -2.52 -8.68 0.72
CA HIS A 261 -3.43 -7.66 1.22
C HIS A 261 -4.78 -8.25 1.62
N LEU A 262 -5.44 -7.59 2.56
CA LEU A 262 -6.81 -7.85 2.98
C LEU A 262 -7.54 -6.50 3.05
N LYS A 263 -8.81 -6.47 2.65
CA LYS A 263 -9.68 -5.31 2.89
C LYS A 263 -11.11 -5.76 3.11
N PHE A 264 -11.75 -5.31 4.19
CA PHE A 264 -13.19 -5.45 4.33
C PHE A 264 -13.90 -4.48 3.40
N ASP A 265 -15.02 -4.94 2.85
CA ASP A 265 -15.96 -4.01 2.23
C ASP A 265 -16.51 -3.04 3.29
N PRO A 266 -16.73 -1.76 2.96
CA PRO A 266 -17.29 -0.80 3.91
C PRO A 266 -18.63 -1.25 4.54
N SER A 267 -19.43 -2.06 3.82
CA SER A 267 -20.66 -2.66 4.36
C SER A 267 -20.43 -3.69 5.48
N GLY A 268 -19.26 -4.35 5.48
CA GLY A 268 -18.94 -5.49 6.33
C GLY A 268 -19.41 -6.84 5.79
N ASP A 269 -20.20 -6.87 4.71
CA ASP A 269 -20.81 -8.11 4.21
C ASP A 269 -19.77 -9.13 3.71
N PHE A 270 -18.57 -8.67 3.33
CA PHE A 270 -17.48 -9.51 2.87
C PHE A 270 -16.12 -8.83 3.06
N ALA A 271 -15.05 -9.62 2.91
CA ALA A 271 -13.70 -9.09 2.72
C ALA A 271 -13.08 -9.63 1.45
N THR A 272 -12.19 -8.84 0.85
CA THR A 272 -11.40 -9.23 -0.31
C THR A 272 -9.96 -9.46 0.14
N LEU A 273 -9.43 -10.63 -0.17
CA LEU A 273 -8.05 -11.01 0.09
C LEU A 273 -7.33 -11.10 -1.25
N LEU A 274 -6.20 -10.42 -1.34
CA LEU A 274 -5.31 -10.43 -2.50
C LEU A 274 -4.07 -11.26 -2.20
N GLY A 275 -3.63 -11.99 -3.20
CA GLY A 275 -2.39 -12.74 -3.10
C GLY A 275 -1.80 -13.08 -4.45
N ARG A 276 -0.73 -13.85 -4.40
CA ARG A 276 -0.07 -14.44 -5.56
C ARG A 276 0.26 -15.89 -5.32
N VAL A 277 0.28 -16.66 -6.40
CA VAL A 277 0.63 -18.07 -6.41
C VAL A 277 1.98 -18.17 -7.08
N VAL A 278 2.99 -18.56 -6.30
CA VAL A 278 4.31 -18.90 -6.82
C VAL A 278 4.23 -20.33 -7.33
N PRO A 279 4.31 -20.57 -8.65
CA PRO A 279 4.16 -21.91 -9.20
C PRO A 279 5.31 -22.82 -8.73
N SER A 280 5.06 -24.12 -8.63
CA SER A 280 6.09 -25.10 -8.21
C SER A 280 7.20 -25.34 -9.26
N GLY A 281 7.22 -24.57 -10.34
CA GLY A 281 8.17 -24.68 -11.45
C GLY A 281 8.59 -23.30 -11.95
N THR A 282 9.19 -23.24 -13.14
CA THR A 282 9.62 -21.97 -13.77
C THR A 282 8.45 -21.31 -14.48
N GLY A 283 7.58 -20.67 -13.72
CA GLY A 283 6.48 -19.85 -14.25
C GLY A 283 6.44 -18.51 -13.53
N PRO A 284 5.76 -17.50 -14.11
CA PRO A 284 5.54 -16.24 -13.43
C PRO A 284 4.59 -16.42 -12.24
N ASP A 285 4.68 -15.52 -11.27
CA ASP A 285 3.71 -15.45 -10.19
C ASP A 285 2.32 -15.12 -10.74
N VAL A 286 1.29 -15.78 -10.19
CA VAL A 286 -0.10 -15.67 -10.63
C VAL A 286 -0.94 -15.01 -9.56
N GLY A 287 -1.53 -13.86 -9.85
CA GLY A 287 -2.45 -13.17 -8.93
C GLY A 287 -3.72 -13.96 -8.66
N VAL A 288 -4.17 -13.91 -7.42
CA VAL A 288 -5.43 -14.49 -6.98
C VAL A 288 -6.20 -13.52 -6.11
N ILE A 289 -7.53 -13.61 -6.20
CA ILE A 289 -8.46 -12.88 -5.34
C ILE A 289 -9.33 -13.92 -4.64
N PHE A 290 -9.45 -13.80 -3.33
CA PHE A 290 -10.39 -14.56 -2.52
C PHE A 290 -11.42 -13.63 -1.91
N ARG A 291 -12.66 -14.09 -1.84
CA ARG A 291 -13.75 -13.45 -1.11
C ARG A 291 -14.00 -14.22 0.18
N PHE A 292 -13.98 -13.50 1.29
CA PHE A 292 -14.49 -13.93 2.58
C PHE A 292 -15.96 -13.50 2.72
N ASP A 293 -16.86 -14.39 3.14
CA ASP A 293 -18.29 -14.11 3.32
C ASP A 293 -18.65 -14.05 4.82
N ASP A 294 -19.07 -12.87 5.30
CA ASP A 294 -19.40 -12.65 6.71
C ASP A 294 -20.65 -13.44 7.13
N ALA A 295 -21.67 -13.50 6.28
CA ALA A 295 -22.90 -14.22 6.59
C ALA A 295 -22.66 -15.72 6.71
N ALA A 296 -21.85 -16.29 5.81
CA ALA A 296 -21.40 -17.69 5.87
C ALA A 296 -20.62 -17.96 7.16
N TYR A 297 -19.70 -17.06 7.53
CA TYR A 297 -18.93 -17.15 8.77
C TYR A 297 -19.82 -17.14 10.02
N ARG A 298 -20.70 -16.14 10.16
CA ARG A 298 -21.56 -15.96 11.35
C ARG A 298 -22.58 -17.08 11.51
N THR A 299 -23.10 -17.61 10.41
CA THR A 299 -24.05 -18.73 10.45
C THR A 299 -23.34 -20.08 10.58
N ALA A 300 -22.00 -20.13 10.44
CA ALA A 300 -21.21 -21.34 10.32
C ALA A 300 -21.75 -22.29 9.23
N THR A 301 -22.15 -21.73 8.09
CA THR A 301 -22.68 -22.50 6.94
C THR A 301 -21.96 -22.14 5.65
N GLY A 302 -21.80 -23.12 4.76
CA GLY A 302 -21.18 -22.90 3.45
C GLY A 302 -19.66 -22.74 3.48
N SER A 303 -19.10 -22.28 2.35
CA SER A 303 -17.68 -21.96 2.24
C SER A 303 -17.47 -20.50 2.63
N VAL A 304 -16.71 -20.28 3.71
CA VAL A 304 -16.40 -18.94 4.22
C VAL A 304 -15.44 -18.19 3.27
N PHE A 305 -14.53 -18.93 2.64
CA PHE A 305 -13.61 -18.39 1.63
C PHE A 305 -13.90 -19.01 0.27
N THR A 306 -13.98 -18.16 -0.76
CA THR A 306 -14.18 -18.59 -2.15
C THR A 306 -13.19 -17.85 -3.04
N GLN A 307 -12.45 -18.60 -3.86
CA GLN A 307 -11.59 -18.00 -4.87
C GLN A 307 -12.45 -17.40 -5.99
N VAL A 308 -12.17 -16.14 -6.35
CA VAL A 308 -12.82 -15.46 -7.46
C VAL A 308 -12.25 -16.01 -8.78
N THR A 309 -13.13 -16.42 -9.68
CA THR A 309 -12.77 -16.94 -11.00
C THR A 309 -12.88 -15.86 -12.07
N GLY A 310 -12.08 -15.95 -13.14
CA GLY A 310 -12.15 -15.02 -14.27
C GLY A 310 -11.30 -13.76 -14.13
N VAL A 311 -10.54 -13.65 -13.04
CA VAL A 311 -9.50 -12.62 -12.89
C VAL A 311 -8.27 -12.95 -13.74
N PRO A 312 -7.55 -11.96 -14.32
CA PRO A 312 -6.32 -12.21 -15.04
C PRO A 312 -5.28 -12.92 -14.15
N THR A 313 -4.70 -14.00 -14.66
CA THR A 313 -3.77 -14.87 -13.93
C THR A 313 -2.30 -14.60 -14.27
N VAL A 314 -1.96 -13.39 -14.71
CA VAL A 314 -0.62 -13.09 -15.29
C VAL A 314 0.18 -12.08 -14.47
N TRP A 315 -0.40 -11.54 -13.39
CA TRP A 315 0.22 -10.49 -12.56
C TRP A 315 -0.04 -10.77 -11.09
N ALA A 316 0.86 -10.36 -10.20
CA ALA A 316 0.64 -10.44 -8.76
C ALA A 316 -0.26 -9.27 -8.30
N PHE A 317 -1.31 -9.57 -7.54
CA PHE A 317 -2.15 -8.56 -6.89
C PHE A 317 -1.58 -8.23 -5.51
N THR A 318 -1.32 -6.96 -5.22
CA THR A 318 -0.53 -6.57 -4.04
C THR A 318 -1.22 -5.66 -3.05
N SER A 319 -2.17 -4.85 -3.50
CA SER A 319 -2.85 -3.90 -2.63
C SER A 319 -4.20 -3.50 -3.23
N MET A 320 -5.11 -3.06 -2.37
CA MET A 320 -6.36 -2.46 -2.79
C MET A 320 -6.77 -1.32 -1.88
N ALA A 321 -7.52 -0.38 -2.43
CA ALA A 321 -8.13 0.71 -1.68
C ALA A 321 -9.58 0.90 -2.12
N TYR A 322 -10.42 1.33 -1.19
CA TYR A 322 -11.76 1.83 -1.51
C TYR A 322 -11.71 3.36 -1.65
N PRO A 323 -12.49 3.94 -2.58
CA PRO A 323 -12.72 5.38 -2.60
C PRO A 323 -13.50 5.83 -1.35
N TRP A 324 -13.20 7.01 -0.82
CA TRP A 324 -13.86 7.53 0.39
C TRP A 324 -15.30 7.97 0.16
N ASP A 325 -15.66 8.34 -1.07
CA ASP A 325 -17.00 8.73 -1.48
C ASP A 325 -17.87 7.53 -1.87
N GLY A 326 -17.36 6.32 -1.63
CA GLY A 326 -18.00 5.07 -2.02
C GLY A 326 -17.78 4.74 -3.49
N GLY A 327 -18.06 3.50 -3.85
CA GLY A 327 -17.80 2.98 -5.20
C GLY A 327 -16.97 1.71 -5.18
N LEU A 328 -16.50 1.33 -6.35
CA LEU A 328 -15.74 0.11 -6.53
C LEU A 328 -14.29 0.28 -6.04
N PRO A 329 -13.72 -0.72 -5.36
CA PRO A 329 -12.33 -0.67 -4.95
C PRO A 329 -11.39 -0.72 -6.17
N VAL A 330 -10.21 -0.14 -6.01
CA VAL A 330 -9.13 -0.24 -6.98
C VAL A 330 -8.10 -1.24 -6.48
N VAL A 331 -7.75 -2.19 -7.34
CA VAL A 331 -6.73 -3.21 -7.13
C VAL A 331 -5.47 -2.86 -7.90
N LEU A 332 -4.34 -2.91 -7.20
CA LEU A 332 -3.01 -2.79 -7.77
C LEU A 332 -2.46 -4.17 -8.14
N ALA A 333 -2.11 -4.33 -9.41
CA ALA A 333 -1.38 -5.49 -9.91
C ALA A 333 -0.01 -5.08 -10.46
N TRP A 334 0.95 -5.99 -10.49
CA TRP A 334 2.25 -5.77 -11.13
C TRP A 334 2.84 -7.05 -11.70
N THR A 335 3.75 -6.89 -12.66
CA THR A 335 4.51 -8.00 -13.26
C THR A 335 5.75 -8.31 -12.43
N ASP A 336 5.83 -9.50 -11.83
CA ASP A 336 7.00 -9.89 -11.02
C ASP A 336 8.19 -10.42 -11.85
N THR A 337 7.92 -10.93 -13.07
CA THR A 337 8.93 -11.48 -13.97
C THR A 337 9.15 -10.64 -15.22
N GLY A 338 10.41 -10.31 -15.52
CA GLY A 338 10.84 -9.76 -16.80
C GLY A 338 11.91 -8.66 -16.68
N PRO A 339 12.49 -8.23 -17.80
CA PRO A 339 13.45 -7.12 -17.83
C PRO A 339 12.78 -5.74 -17.64
N ALA A 340 11.45 -5.66 -17.57
CA ALA A 340 10.68 -4.44 -17.38
C ALA A 340 9.53 -4.69 -16.39
N TYR A 341 9.46 -3.90 -15.31
CA TYR A 341 8.30 -3.91 -14.42
C TYR A 341 7.18 -3.07 -15.04
N ALA A 342 5.94 -3.50 -14.83
CA ALA A 342 4.76 -2.72 -15.13
C ALA A 342 3.76 -2.87 -13.99
N ALA A 343 3.11 -1.77 -13.67
CA ALA A 343 2.03 -1.70 -12.70
C ALA A 343 0.71 -1.46 -13.42
N PHE A 344 -0.36 -1.99 -12.87
CA PHE A 344 -1.70 -1.90 -13.43
C PHE A 344 -2.66 -1.53 -12.30
N LEU A 345 -3.55 -0.58 -12.58
CA LEU A 345 -4.69 -0.31 -11.72
C LEU A 345 -5.95 -0.88 -12.36
N TYR A 346 -6.71 -1.63 -11.59
CA TYR A 346 -8.00 -2.19 -11.97
C TYR A 346 -9.08 -1.68 -11.04
N GLU A 347 -10.20 -1.24 -11.60
CA GLU A 347 -11.44 -1.17 -10.85
C GLU A 347 -12.00 -2.59 -10.69
N TYR A 348 -12.27 -3.00 -9.45
CA TYR A 348 -12.76 -4.33 -9.12
C TYR A 348 -14.24 -4.30 -8.75
N ASP A 349 -15.07 -5.03 -9.49
CA ASP A 349 -16.46 -5.26 -9.12
C ASP A 349 -16.56 -6.56 -8.29
N PRO A 350 -16.78 -6.47 -6.97
CA PRO A 350 -16.83 -7.64 -6.10
C PRO A 350 -18.12 -8.45 -6.23
N ALA A 351 -19.17 -7.89 -6.82
CA ALA A 351 -20.43 -8.60 -7.06
C ALA A 351 -20.33 -9.48 -8.31
N LEU A 352 -19.66 -8.97 -9.35
CA LEU A 352 -19.45 -9.71 -10.60
C LEU A 352 -18.14 -10.51 -10.62
N GLY A 353 -17.19 -10.20 -9.73
CA GLY A 353 -15.86 -10.79 -9.73
C GLY A 353 -15.02 -10.35 -10.93
N THR A 354 -15.27 -9.16 -11.47
CA THR A 354 -14.63 -8.67 -12.71
C THR A 354 -13.67 -7.52 -12.44
N LEU A 355 -12.59 -7.46 -13.22
CA LEU A 355 -11.60 -6.39 -13.18
C LEU A 355 -11.65 -5.57 -14.47
N THR A 356 -11.77 -4.25 -14.34
CA THR A 356 -11.72 -3.30 -15.46
C THR A 356 -10.44 -2.50 -15.37
N GLN A 357 -9.57 -2.58 -16.37
CA GLN A 357 -8.30 -1.84 -16.35
C GLN A 357 -8.54 -0.34 -16.45
N LEU A 358 -7.92 0.42 -15.56
CA LEU A 358 -7.89 1.88 -15.56
C LEU A 358 -6.63 2.40 -16.27
N VAL A 359 -5.46 1.92 -15.84
CA VAL A 359 -4.16 2.34 -16.36
C VAL A 359 -3.14 1.20 -16.28
N ALA A 360 -2.16 1.23 -17.19
CA ALA A 360 -0.93 0.46 -17.09
C ALA A 360 0.25 1.43 -17.22
N GLU A 361 1.21 1.35 -16.30
CA GLU A 361 2.38 2.23 -16.26
C GLU A 361 3.66 1.38 -16.15
N PRO A 362 4.68 1.60 -17.01
CA PRO A 362 5.98 0.97 -16.83
C PRO A 362 6.61 1.50 -15.54
N THR A 363 7.17 0.59 -14.75
CA THR A 363 7.85 0.93 -13.50
C THR A 363 9.27 0.37 -13.50
N SER A 364 10.09 0.92 -12.61
CA SER A 364 11.46 0.50 -12.37
C SER A 364 11.61 -0.42 -11.15
N ALA A 365 10.52 -0.61 -10.40
CA ALA A 365 10.45 -1.44 -9.20
C ALA A 365 9.07 -2.09 -9.04
N GLY A 366 9.01 -3.17 -8.26
CA GLY A 366 7.74 -3.81 -7.89
C GLY A 366 6.89 -2.94 -6.96
N CYS A 367 5.56 -3.02 -7.13
CA CYS A 367 4.59 -2.16 -6.47
C CYS A 367 3.86 -2.87 -5.32
N GLN A 368 3.55 -2.15 -4.24
CA GLN A 368 3.05 -2.76 -3.00
C GLN A 368 1.97 -1.97 -2.27
N GLY A 369 1.68 -0.74 -2.69
CA GLY A 369 0.69 0.09 -2.01
C GLY A 369 -0.08 0.95 -2.99
N VAL A 370 -1.39 1.01 -2.80
CA VAL A 370 -2.29 1.92 -3.51
C VAL A 370 -3.20 2.61 -2.51
N THR A 371 -3.51 3.87 -2.75
CA THR A 371 -4.51 4.62 -1.99
C THR A 371 -5.15 5.69 -2.88
N PHE A 372 -6.33 6.17 -2.49
CA PHE A 372 -6.92 7.34 -3.12
C PHE A 372 -6.34 8.61 -2.51
N VAL A 373 -6.14 9.69 -3.26
CA VAL A 373 -5.72 11.00 -2.73
C VAL A 373 -6.15 12.08 -3.72
N ASN A 374 -6.54 13.26 -3.22
CA ASN A 374 -7.02 14.34 -4.06
C ASN A 374 -5.90 14.98 -4.88
N ASN A 375 -6.23 15.39 -6.09
CA ASN A 375 -5.36 16.21 -6.92
C ASN A 375 -5.33 17.66 -6.42
N GLU A 376 -4.55 18.49 -7.09
CA GLU A 376 -4.43 19.93 -6.80
C GLU A 376 -5.72 20.74 -6.92
N TYR A 377 -6.77 20.17 -7.52
CA TYR A 377 -8.10 20.78 -7.67
C TYR A 377 -9.14 20.21 -6.69
N GLY A 378 -8.76 19.24 -5.86
CA GLY A 378 -9.65 18.57 -4.93
C GLY A 378 -10.40 17.37 -5.50
N ASP A 379 -10.22 17.03 -6.78
CA ASP A 379 -10.84 15.84 -7.36
C ASP A 379 -10.07 14.56 -6.95
N PRO A 380 -10.75 13.41 -6.80
CA PRO A 380 -10.10 12.15 -6.44
C PRO A 380 -9.07 11.69 -7.50
N GLY A 381 -7.94 11.20 -7.02
CA GLY A 381 -6.99 10.41 -7.80
C GLY A 381 -6.54 9.18 -7.04
N ILE A 382 -5.72 8.36 -7.69
CA ILE A 382 -5.21 7.09 -7.21
C ILE A 382 -3.68 7.14 -7.26
N LEU A 383 -3.06 7.00 -6.10
CA LEU A 383 -1.62 7.01 -5.94
C LEU A 383 -1.12 5.59 -5.67
N ALA A 384 -0.15 5.15 -6.45
CA ALA A 384 0.52 3.88 -6.28
C ALA A 384 2.02 4.09 -6.00
N VAL A 385 2.56 3.30 -5.08
CA VAL A 385 3.98 3.31 -4.70
C VAL A 385 4.66 1.99 -5.02
N CYS A 386 5.88 2.09 -5.54
CA CYS A 386 6.69 0.96 -5.93
C CYS A 386 8.08 1.03 -5.28
N GLY A 387 8.39 0.00 -4.51
CA GLY A 387 9.49 0.05 -3.56
C GLY A 387 10.15 -1.27 -3.25
N ILE A 388 9.78 -2.37 -3.91
CA ILE A 388 10.32 -3.70 -3.58
C ILE A 388 11.85 -3.73 -3.76
N ASN A 389 12.33 -3.24 -4.90
CA ASN A 389 13.72 -3.36 -5.34
C ASN A 389 14.27 -2.06 -5.95
N GLY A 390 13.66 -0.92 -5.62
CA GLY A 390 14.01 0.39 -6.14
C GLY A 390 13.04 1.45 -5.65
N TYR A 391 12.89 2.53 -6.41
CA TYR A 391 11.90 3.56 -6.16
C TYR A 391 11.16 3.87 -7.46
N ASP A 392 9.83 3.75 -7.40
CA ASP A 392 8.92 4.33 -8.37
C ASP A 392 7.62 4.76 -7.69
N ALA A 393 6.88 5.63 -8.35
CA ALA A 393 5.52 5.99 -7.96
C ALA A 393 4.82 6.58 -9.17
N PHE A 394 3.52 6.34 -9.27
CA PHE A 394 2.68 6.98 -10.26
C PHE A 394 1.34 7.38 -9.66
N TYR A 395 0.77 8.43 -10.21
CA TYR A 395 -0.47 9.03 -9.78
C TYR A 395 -1.41 9.12 -10.98
N PHE A 396 -2.55 8.42 -10.90
CA PHE A 396 -3.63 8.47 -11.86
C PHE A 396 -4.72 9.41 -11.33
N THR A 397 -5.13 10.41 -12.11
CA THR A 397 -6.20 11.34 -11.73
C THR A 397 -6.98 11.75 -12.97
N GLU A 398 -8.18 12.27 -12.79
CA GLU A 398 -8.86 13.00 -13.87
C GLU A 398 -8.83 14.50 -13.59
N ILE A 399 -8.59 15.30 -14.64
CA ILE A 399 -8.66 16.77 -14.56
C ILE A 399 -9.59 17.24 -15.67
N GLY A 400 -10.71 17.85 -15.29
CA GLY A 400 -11.75 18.24 -16.25
C GLY A 400 -12.34 17.05 -17.03
N GLY A 401 -12.33 15.86 -16.44
CA GLY A 401 -12.79 14.60 -17.08
C GLY A 401 -11.80 14.00 -18.08
N VAL A 402 -10.55 14.48 -18.11
CA VAL A 402 -9.48 13.89 -18.90
C VAL A 402 -8.58 13.07 -17.98
N PRO A 403 -8.43 11.75 -18.21
CA PRO A 403 -7.48 10.93 -17.47
C PRO A 403 -6.04 11.39 -17.68
N GLU A 404 -5.30 11.53 -16.59
CA GLU A 404 -3.89 11.88 -16.55
C GLU A 404 -3.12 10.89 -15.68
N VAL A 405 -1.91 10.53 -16.13
CA VAL A 405 -0.96 9.72 -15.37
C VAL A 405 0.31 10.55 -15.20
N ARG A 406 0.76 10.68 -13.95
CA ARG A 406 2.01 11.36 -13.59
C ARG A 406 2.95 10.38 -12.92
N SER A 407 4.23 10.40 -13.28
CA SER A 407 5.26 9.57 -12.68
C SER A 407 6.59 10.33 -12.56
N GLY A 408 7.50 9.80 -11.75
CA GLY A 408 8.85 10.37 -11.58
C GLY A 408 8.85 11.83 -11.16
N ALA A 409 9.56 12.68 -11.92
CA ALA A 409 9.75 14.09 -11.58
C ALA A 409 8.44 14.92 -11.60
N ALA A 410 7.41 14.47 -12.32
CA ALA A 410 6.10 15.13 -12.34
C ALA A 410 5.39 15.07 -10.97
N LEU A 411 5.79 14.14 -10.09
CA LEU A 411 5.29 14.04 -8.72
C LEU A 411 6.10 14.91 -7.73
N GLY A 412 7.00 15.77 -8.20
CA GLY A 412 7.73 16.75 -7.38
C GLY A 412 8.97 16.21 -6.64
N ASN A 413 9.00 14.92 -6.26
CA ASN A 413 10.16 14.30 -5.62
C ASN A 413 10.46 12.93 -6.22
N THR A 414 11.71 12.75 -6.67
CA THR A 414 12.21 11.49 -7.25
C THR A 414 13.05 10.66 -6.29
N ASN A 415 13.12 11.05 -5.02
CA ASN A 415 13.96 10.40 -4.02
C ASN A 415 13.14 10.02 -2.79
N LEU A 416 12.18 9.10 -2.97
CA LEU A 416 11.45 8.52 -1.84
C LEU A 416 12.15 7.28 -1.28
N GLY A 417 13.08 6.67 -2.02
CA GLY A 417 13.63 5.37 -1.67
C GLY A 417 12.57 4.26 -1.75
N ASN A 418 12.86 3.11 -1.16
CA ASN A 418 12.03 1.91 -1.23
C ASN A 418 10.75 2.13 -0.43
N THR A 419 9.68 2.50 -1.13
CA THR A 419 8.39 2.85 -0.54
C THR A 419 7.41 1.70 -0.74
N SER A 420 7.04 1.02 0.34
CA SER A 420 6.30 -0.25 0.28
C SER A 420 4.83 -0.15 0.74
N ARG A 421 4.49 0.88 1.53
CA ARG A 421 3.17 1.04 2.13
C ARG A 421 2.74 2.49 2.09
N ILE A 422 1.47 2.71 1.79
CA ILE A 422 0.86 4.02 1.65
C ILE A 422 -0.57 3.96 2.18
N GLU A 423 -1.01 5.03 2.83
CA GLU A 423 -2.41 5.18 3.20
C GLU A 423 -2.79 6.66 3.21
N SER A 424 -4.07 6.92 2.97
CA SER A 424 -4.58 8.28 2.91
C SER A 424 -5.31 8.70 4.15
N TYR A 425 -5.20 9.98 4.42
CA TYR A 425 -6.05 10.64 5.37
C TYR A 425 -7.50 10.69 4.88
N LEU A 426 -8.44 10.73 5.82
CA LEU A 426 -9.87 10.81 5.55
C LEU A 426 -10.18 11.93 4.55
N GLY A 427 -11.01 11.62 3.55
CA GLY A 427 -11.39 12.56 2.49
C GLY A 427 -10.28 12.86 1.47
N GLY A 428 -9.13 12.19 1.54
CA GLY A 428 -8.12 12.25 0.49
C GLY A 428 -7.24 13.49 0.49
N THR A 429 -7.27 14.33 1.53
CA THR A 429 -6.50 15.59 1.54
C THR A 429 -5.00 15.37 1.38
N TYR A 430 -4.47 14.27 1.90
CA TYR A 430 -3.08 13.84 1.70
C TYR A 430 -2.96 12.33 1.90
N ALA A 431 -1.86 11.78 1.40
CA ALA A 431 -1.42 10.41 1.69
C ALA A 431 -0.07 10.42 2.38
N LEU A 432 0.16 9.44 3.24
CA LEU A 432 1.47 9.18 3.85
C LEU A 432 2.03 7.88 3.29
N ALA A 433 3.31 7.89 2.96
CA ALA A 433 4.00 6.72 2.46
C ALA A 433 5.27 6.43 3.28
N VAL A 434 5.45 5.17 3.63
CA VAL A 434 6.61 4.69 4.39
C VAL A 434 7.72 4.27 3.44
N SER A 435 8.85 4.96 3.53
CA SER A 435 10.11 4.57 2.93
C SER A 435 10.89 3.68 3.89
N ASN A 436 10.93 2.38 3.63
CA ASN A 436 11.58 1.42 4.51
C ASN A 436 13.12 1.56 4.46
N SER A 437 13.70 1.85 3.29
CA SER A 437 15.15 2.02 3.12
C SER A 437 15.60 3.41 3.51
N GLY A 438 14.81 4.43 3.21
CA GLY A 438 15.07 5.82 3.60
C GLY A 438 14.72 6.11 5.06
N ARG A 439 14.03 5.18 5.75
CA ARG A 439 13.48 5.31 7.10
C ARG A 439 12.76 6.64 7.27
N ALA A 440 11.95 6.98 6.28
CA ALA A 440 11.32 8.29 6.16
C ALA A 440 9.82 8.16 5.90
N LEU A 441 9.06 9.13 6.38
CA LEU A 441 7.64 9.24 6.12
C LEU A 441 7.41 10.36 5.12
N TYR A 442 7.05 10.04 3.88
CA TYR A 442 6.74 11.04 2.86
C TYR A 442 5.25 11.36 2.86
N ARG A 443 4.91 12.60 2.49
CA ARG A 443 3.54 13.09 2.37
C ARG A 443 3.28 13.51 0.93
N PHE A 444 2.25 12.92 0.33
CA PHE A 444 1.72 13.34 -0.96
C PHE A 444 0.50 14.21 -0.73
N GLN A 445 0.47 15.41 -1.30
CA GLN A 445 -0.63 16.35 -1.16
C GLN A 445 -0.71 17.23 -2.41
N ALA A 446 -1.93 17.54 -2.84
CA ALA A 446 -2.17 18.40 -4.01
C ALA A 446 -1.34 17.97 -5.24
N GLY A 447 -1.38 16.67 -5.56
CA GLY A 447 -0.70 16.10 -6.73
C GLY A 447 0.83 16.01 -6.65
N SER A 448 1.46 16.24 -5.48
CA SER A 448 2.93 16.20 -5.35
C SER A 448 3.43 15.64 -4.02
N TRP A 449 4.62 15.03 -4.06
CA TRP A 449 5.37 14.63 -2.87
C TRP A 449 6.08 15.81 -2.24
N ASN A 450 6.14 15.82 -0.91
CA ASN A 450 7.05 16.70 -0.21
C ASN A 450 8.53 16.36 -0.50
N GLY A 451 9.39 17.37 -0.39
CA GLY A 451 10.83 17.21 -0.60
C GLY A 451 11.51 16.40 0.51
N TYR A 452 12.70 15.86 0.20
CA TYR A 452 13.52 15.03 1.09
C TYR A 452 13.75 15.65 2.48
N SER A 453 13.98 16.97 2.55
CA SER A 453 14.26 17.72 3.78
C SER A 453 13.03 17.98 4.65
N ALA A 454 11.83 17.86 4.08
CA ALA A 454 10.57 18.06 4.78
C ALA A 454 9.99 16.74 5.34
N ALA A 455 10.52 15.58 4.93
CA ALA A 455 10.06 14.28 5.39
C ALA A 455 10.68 13.94 6.77
N PRO A 456 9.87 13.59 7.78
CA PRO A 456 10.38 13.01 9.03
C PRO A 456 11.23 11.76 8.78
N ARG A 457 12.34 11.63 9.50
CA ARG A 457 13.31 10.54 9.34
C ARG A 457 13.66 9.88 10.67
N PHE A 458 13.87 8.57 10.61
CA PHE A 458 14.11 7.72 11.77
C PHE A 458 15.40 6.93 11.57
N SER A 459 16.54 7.57 11.85
CA SER A 459 17.86 6.98 11.60
C SER A 459 18.12 5.66 12.35
N ASN A 460 17.44 5.43 13.47
CA ASN A 460 17.63 4.28 14.35
C ASN A 460 16.42 3.33 14.43
N LYS A 461 15.35 3.57 13.67
CA LYS A 461 14.14 2.72 13.67
C LYS A 461 13.81 2.29 12.25
N GLY A 462 13.55 1.00 12.06
CA GLY A 462 12.96 0.53 10.81
C GLY A 462 11.45 0.76 10.87
N ILE A 463 10.90 1.44 9.86
CA ILE A 463 9.45 1.60 9.67
C ILE A 463 9.04 0.79 8.44
N TYR A 464 7.83 0.23 8.48
CA TYR A 464 7.34 -0.71 7.46
C TYR A 464 5.95 -0.35 6.93
N ASN A 465 5.00 -0.04 7.82
CA ASN A 465 3.60 0.21 7.47
C ASN A 465 3.00 1.34 8.32
N LEU A 466 1.85 1.87 7.91
CA LEU A 466 1.09 2.89 8.61
C LEU A 466 -0.42 2.66 8.52
N ARG A 467 -1.14 2.99 9.59
CA ARG A 467 -2.58 2.78 9.74
C ARG A 467 -3.28 3.95 10.40
N PHE A 468 -4.09 4.68 9.64
CA PHE A 468 -4.96 5.73 10.13
C PHE A 468 -6.08 5.14 10.98
N LYS A 469 -6.38 5.80 12.10
CA LYS A 469 -7.67 5.62 12.76
C LYS A 469 -8.76 6.13 11.83
N ARG A 470 -9.94 5.50 11.82
CA ARG A 470 -11.04 5.83 10.90
C ARG A 470 -11.48 7.30 10.94
N ASP A 471 -11.34 7.96 12.09
CA ASP A 471 -11.66 9.38 12.25
C ASP A 471 -10.53 10.33 11.79
N GLY A 472 -9.41 9.78 11.31
CA GLY A 472 -8.21 10.53 10.89
C GLY A 472 -7.41 11.15 12.04
N SER A 473 -7.87 11.07 13.29
CA SER A 473 -7.25 11.81 14.41
C SER A 473 -5.81 11.38 14.71
N ARG A 474 -5.47 10.12 14.42
CA ARG A 474 -4.17 9.49 14.70
C ARG A 474 -3.83 8.48 13.62
N THR A 475 -2.54 8.26 13.45
CA THR A 475 -1.98 7.18 12.63
C THR A 475 -0.92 6.47 13.44
N LEU A 476 -0.93 5.13 13.43
CA LEU A 476 0.21 4.36 13.93
C LEU A 476 1.11 3.97 12.77
N ILE A 477 2.41 4.16 12.94
CA ILE A 477 3.45 3.70 12.02
C ILE A 477 4.21 2.61 12.73
N VAL A 478 4.28 1.44 12.14
CA VAL A 478 4.87 0.24 12.74
C VAL A 478 6.11 -0.21 11.98
N GLY A 479 6.97 -1.00 12.62
CA GLY A 479 8.11 -1.58 11.91
C GLY A 479 9.03 -2.44 12.77
N ARG A 480 10.31 -2.44 12.41
CA ARG A 480 11.36 -3.28 13.00
C ARG A 480 11.67 -2.85 14.42
N ALA A 481 11.80 -3.81 15.33
CA ALA A 481 12.22 -3.53 16.71
C ALA A 481 13.52 -2.71 16.79
N GLY A 482 13.54 -1.73 17.69
CA GLY A 482 14.71 -0.92 18.00
C GLY A 482 15.80 -1.73 18.72
N LEU A 483 17.05 -1.25 18.65
CA LEU A 483 18.21 -2.00 19.16
C LEU A 483 18.54 -1.73 20.63
N MET A 484 18.31 -0.53 21.18
CA MET A 484 18.69 -0.19 22.57
C MET A 484 17.83 0.94 23.20
N PRO A 485 17.04 0.66 24.26
CA PRO A 485 16.56 -0.67 24.65
C PRO A 485 15.74 -1.31 23.52
N THR A 486 15.55 -2.62 23.55
CA THR A 486 14.71 -3.29 22.54
C THR A 486 13.24 -2.89 22.74
N THR A 487 12.76 -2.03 21.85
CA THR A 487 11.37 -1.55 21.82
C THR A 487 10.70 -2.01 20.53
N GLY A 488 9.46 -2.50 20.62
CA GLY A 488 8.66 -2.75 19.43
C GLY A 488 8.33 -1.40 18.78
N THR A 489 8.76 -1.18 17.53
CA THR A 489 8.65 0.15 16.91
C THR A 489 7.20 0.48 16.59
N VAL A 490 6.66 1.46 17.30
CA VAL A 490 5.36 2.08 17.04
C VAL A 490 5.55 3.58 17.19
N LEU A 491 5.25 4.34 16.14
CA LEU A 491 5.27 5.80 16.15
C LEU A 491 3.84 6.29 15.95
N GLU A 492 3.49 7.37 16.61
CA GLU A 492 2.23 8.06 16.43
C GLU A 492 2.44 9.31 15.58
N TYR A 493 1.70 9.38 14.47
CA TYR A 493 1.50 10.60 13.70
C TYR A 493 0.13 11.20 14.01
N ARG A 494 0.07 12.53 14.06
CA ARG A 494 -1.13 13.32 14.30
C ARG A 494 -1.21 14.36 13.19
N HIS A 495 -2.40 14.56 12.61
CA HIS A 495 -2.57 15.26 11.34
C HIS A 495 -1.78 16.57 11.21
N ASP A 496 -1.86 17.46 12.21
CA ASP A 496 -1.22 18.78 12.14
C ASP A 496 0.30 18.77 12.41
N LEU A 497 0.87 17.61 12.77
CA LEU A 497 2.20 17.47 13.36
C LEU A 497 3.12 16.60 12.49
N TYR A 498 3.68 17.22 11.45
CA TYR A 498 4.49 16.56 10.42
C TYR A 498 5.95 17.06 10.37
N SER A 499 6.34 18.02 11.19
CA SER A 499 7.67 18.61 11.14
C SER A 499 8.73 17.68 11.75
N CYS A 500 9.92 17.66 11.14
CA CYS A 500 11.12 17.10 11.75
C CYS A 500 12.36 17.91 11.35
N PRO A 501 12.63 19.03 12.04
CA PRO A 501 13.75 19.90 11.68
C PRO A 501 15.09 19.19 11.90
N ALA A 502 16.06 19.48 11.03
CA ALA A 502 17.44 19.02 11.19
C ALA A 502 17.98 19.39 12.59
N PRO A 503 18.63 18.47 13.32
CA PRO A 503 19.24 17.21 12.85
C PRO A 503 18.32 15.97 12.90
N PHE A 504 17.01 16.13 12.72
CA PHE A 504 16.01 15.05 12.74
C PHE A 504 15.86 14.37 14.11
N SER A 505 16.16 15.10 15.19
CA SER A 505 16.05 14.62 16.57
C SER A 505 14.75 15.05 17.27
N ASN A 506 14.05 16.04 16.72
CA ASN A 506 12.86 16.65 17.31
C ASN A 506 11.67 16.55 16.35
N CYS A 507 11.38 15.34 15.85
CA CYS A 507 10.19 15.13 15.04
C CYS A 507 8.93 15.34 15.90
N GLU A 508 7.87 15.90 15.33
CA GLU A 508 6.58 16.06 16.03
C GLU A 508 5.81 14.74 16.17
N LEU A 509 6.31 13.68 15.52
CA LEU A 509 5.87 12.31 15.69
C LEU A 509 6.33 11.76 17.04
N SER A 510 5.42 11.09 17.74
CA SER A 510 5.68 10.57 19.09
C SER A 510 6.09 9.11 19.05
N ASP A 511 7.17 8.76 19.75
CA ASP A 511 7.55 7.36 19.95
C ASP A 511 6.67 6.76 21.05
N VAL A 512 5.82 5.81 20.65
CA VAL A 512 4.88 5.11 21.54
C VAL A 512 5.15 3.61 21.55
N GLY A 513 6.38 3.20 21.20
CA GLY A 513 6.75 1.81 21.04
C GLY A 513 6.46 0.90 22.24
N VAL A 514 6.36 -0.40 21.97
CA VAL A 514 6.14 -1.41 23.01
C VAL A 514 7.39 -1.50 23.89
N PRO A 515 7.31 -1.17 25.19
CA PRO A 515 8.47 -1.20 26.07
C PRO A 515 8.86 -2.65 26.43
N ASN A 516 10.14 -2.86 26.76
CA ASN A 516 10.70 -4.16 27.15
C ASN A 516 10.33 -5.29 26.16
N PHE A 517 10.42 -4.98 24.87
CA PHE A 517 9.91 -5.86 23.83
C PHE A 517 10.72 -7.16 23.71
N ASP A 518 11.96 -7.17 24.19
CA ASP A 518 12.82 -8.34 24.35
C ASP A 518 12.39 -9.30 25.47
N GLN A 519 11.53 -8.86 26.38
CA GLN A 519 11.09 -9.65 27.53
C GLN A 519 9.77 -10.38 27.26
N ALA A 520 9.47 -11.38 28.09
CA ALA A 520 8.15 -11.99 28.11
C ALA A 520 7.07 -10.91 28.41
N PRO A 521 5.90 -10.96 27.75
CA PRO A 521 5.42 -12.05 26.89
C PRO A 521 5.86 -11.93 25.43
N TYR A 522 6.51 -10.85 24.99
CA TYR A 522 6.80 -10.59 23.57
C TYR A 522 7.99 -11.39 23.04
N LEU A 523 9.09 -11.43 23.80
CA LEU A 523 10.35 -12.08 23.41
C LEU A 523 10.84 -11.63 22.03
N GLY A 524 10.67 -10.36 21.70
CA GLY A 524 11.10 -9.77 20.44
C GLY A 524 12.62 -9.69 20.36
N THR A 525 13.14 -9.67 19.14
CA THR A 525 14.57 -9.48 18.89
C THR A 525 14.76 -8.30 17.94
N SER A 526 16.01 -7.95 17.66
CA SER A 526 16.34 -7.00 16.59
C SER A 526 15.82 -7.44 15.22
N ASN A 527 15.39 -8.68 15.03
CA ASN A 527 14.86 -9.19 13.78
C ASN A 527 13.34 -9.37 13.79
N THR A 528 12.67 -8.95 14.87
CA THR A 528 11.21 -8.96 14.93
C THR A 528 10.66 -7.68 14.30
N TYR A 529 9.68 -7.83 13.42
CA TYR A 529 9.01 -6.74 12.72
C TYR A 529 7.53 -6.72 13.13
N PHE A 530 7.00 -5.53 13.31
CA PHE A 530 5.57 -5.29 13.14
C PHE A 530 5.32 -4.96 11.68
N TYR A 531 4.49 -5.77 11.02
CA TYR A 531 4.21 -5.65 9.60
C TYR A 531 2.95 -4.85 9.34
N ASP A 532 1.97 -4.92 10.23
CA ASP A 532 0.71 -4.20 10.09
C ASP A 532 0.03 -3.93 11.44
N ALA A 533 -0.95 -3.03 11.43
CA ALA A 533 -1.82 -2.74 12.54
C ALA A 533 -3.25 -2.52 12.04
N ASP A 534 -4.23 -2.53 12.94
CA ASP A 534 -5.53 -1.95 12.64
C ASP A 534 -6.21 -1.47 13.91
N TRP A 535 -7.05 -0.45 13.76
CA TRP A 535 -7.84 0.14 14.83
C TRP A 535 -9.18 -0.57 14.94
N ARG A 536 -9.53 -0.98 16.15
CA ARG A 536 -10.84 -1.56 16.41
C ARG A 536 -11.91 -0.46 16.31
N PRO A 537 -12.96 -0.66 15.51
CA PRO A 537 -14.06 0.29 15.41
C PRO A 537 -14.76 0.54 16.75
N GLY A 538 -15.06 1.81 17.05
CA GLY A 538 -15.83 2.21 18.22
C GLY A 538 -15.06 2.31 19.54
N CYS A 539 -13.72 2.23 19.53
CA CYS A 539 -12.88 2.45 20.71
C CYS A 539 -11.52 3.07 20.35
N GLU A 540 -10.67 3.32 21.35
CA GLU A 540 -9.34 3.93 21.19
C GLU A 540 -8.22 2.88 21.31
N GLY A 541 -8.30 1.83 20.51
CA GLY A 541 -7.33 0.74 20.54
C GLY A 541 -7.48 -0.17 19.33
N GLY A 542 -6.71 -1.26 19.30
CA GLY A 542 -6.63 -2.10 18.11
C GLY A 542 -5.63 -3.23 18.27
N VAL A 543 -5.17 -3.78 17.15
CA VAL A 543 -4.20 -4.87 17.12
C VAL A 543 -3.02 -4.50 16.23
N ILE A 544 -1.83 -4.96 16.61
CA ILE A 544 -0.61 -4.91 15.80
C ILE A 544 -0.20 -6.35 15.56
N VAL A 545 0.11 -6.69 14.32
CA VAL A 545 0.60 -8.02 13.92
C VAL A 545 2.01 -7.94 13.36
N GLY A 546 2.72 -9.04 13.51
CA GLY A 546 4.08 -9.14 13.03
C GLY A 546 4.73 -10.47 13.38
N GLY A 547 6.06 -10.47 13.39
CA GLY A 547 6.84 -11.65 13.72
C GLY A 547 8.28 -11.57 13.25
N ASP A 548 8.91 -12.73 13.27
CA ASP A 548 10.16 -13.01 12.58
C ASP A 548 9.99 -14.29 11.75
N SER A 549 11.06 -14.76 11.10
CA SER A 549 11.03 -15.95 10.24
C SER A 549 10.70 -17.27 10.95
N SER A 550 10.52 -17.26 12.28
CA SER A 550 10.27 -18.45 13.09
C SER A 550 9.01 -18.37 13.95
N ARG A 551 8.38 -17.19 14.05
CA ARG A 551 7.29 -16.96 14.99
C ARG A 551 6.52 -15.68 14.70
N GLY A 552 5.20 -15.79 14.79
CA GLY A 552 4.28 -14.66 14.77
C GLY A 552 3.95 -14.04 16.11
N LEU A 553 3.42 -12.84 16.02
CA LEU A 553 3.03 -12.03 17.15
C LEU A 553 1.79 -11.20 16.82
N ALA A 554 0.82 -11.23 17.73
CA ALA A 554 -0.29 -10.29 17.77
C ALA A 554 -0.29 -9.57 19.12
N VAL A 555 -0.41 -8.25 19.10
CA VAL A 555 -0.40 -7.39 20.29
C VAL A 555 -1.61 -6.47 20.21
N SER A 556 -2.53 -6.57 21.17
CA SER A 556 -3.55 -5.54 21.32
C SER A 556 -2.94 -4.29 21.92
N PHE A 557 -3.36 -3.13 21.43
CA PHE A 557 -3.03 -1.83 22.00
C PHE A 557 -4.29 -1.09 22.44
N GLN A 558 -4.14 -0.20 23.42
CA GLN A 558 -5.20 0.64 23.95
C GLN A 558 -4.60 1.98 24.39
N LEU A 559 -5.19 3.08 23.92
CA LEU A 559 -4.86 4.43 24.36
C LEU A 559 -5.30 4.61 25.82
N VAL A 560 -4.39 5.06 26.67
CA VAL A 560 -4.62 5.36 28.07
C VAL A 560 -5.57 6.56 28.19
N GLY A 561 -6.70 6.36 28.88
CA GLY A 561 -7.73 7.39 29.04
C GLY A 561 -8.67 7.55 27.84
N GLY A 562 -8.45 6.80 26.76
CA GLY A 562 -9.39 6.71 25.64
C GLY A 562 -10.49 5.67 25.89
N ASP A 563 -11.47 5.62 24.98
CA ASP A 563 -12.56 4.65 25.05
C ASP A 563 -12.03 3.22 25.01
N SER A 564 -12.48 2.40 25.97
CA SER A 564 -11.95 1.05 26.14
C SER A 564 -12.46 0.12 25.05
N CYS A 565 -11.55 -0.67 24.49
CA CYS A 565 -11.88 -1.76 23.60
C CYS A 565 -12.34 -3.03 24.32
N GLY A 566 -12.22 -3.17 25.65
CA GLY A 566 -12.71 -4.37 26.35
C GLY A 566 -12.10 -5.69 25.85
N TRP A 567 -10.76 -5.74 25.81
CA TRP A 567 -9.96 -6.87 25.30
C TRP A 567 -10.00 -8.17 26.09
#